data_AF-A0A091K1Y2-F1
#
_entry.id   AF-A0A091K1Y2-F1
#
_cell.length_a   1.000
_cell.length_b   1.000
_cell.length_c   1.000
_cell.angle_alpha   90.00
_cell.angle_beta   90.00
_cell.angle_gamma   90.00
#
_symmetry.space_group_name_H-M   'P 1'
#
loop_
_entity.id
_entity.type
_entity.pdbx_description
1 polymer ?
#
loop_
_entity_poly.entity_id
_entity_poly.type
_entity_poly.pdbx_seq_one_letter_code
_entity_poly.pdbx_strand_id
1 'polypeptide(L)'
;QDAVRKRFGVAASQLRIYLHYQPSYYHLHVHFTALAYDAPGCSVERAHLLADVIDNLALDPMYYQKQALSFTLRADEALLKRFQEAGRV
;
A
#
# COMPACT_ATOMS: atom_id res chain seq x y z
N GLN A 1 2.22 14.25 8.37
CA GLN A 1 1.90 13.82 9.76
C GLN A 1 1.56 15.01 10.65
N ASP A 2 2.25 16.16 10.52
CA ASP A 2 1.99 17.36 11.32
C ASP A 2 0.54 17.86 11.33
N ALA A 3 -0.16 17.83 10.19
CA ALA A 3 -1.56 18.25 10.12
C ALA A 3 -2.47 17.38 11.02
N VAL A 4 -2.23 16.07 11.05
CA VAL A 4 -2.98 15.13 11.90
C VAL A 4 -2.69 15.42 13.38
N ARG A 5 -1.42 15.62 13.74
CA ARG A 5 -1.03 16.00 15.11
C ARG A 5 -1.65 17.32 15.53
N LYS A 6 -1.58 18.36 14.70
CA LYS A 6 -2.12 19.69 14.99
C LYS A 6 -3.64 19.69 15.15
N ARG A 7 -4.35 18.90 14.33
CA ARG A 7 -5.82 18.87 14.33
C ARG A 7 -6.42 17.93 15.36
N PHE A 8 -5.79 16.79 15.61
CA PHE A 8 -6.37 15.70 16.40
C PHE A 8 -5.54 15.29 17.62
N GLY A 9 -4.36 15.89 17.84
CA GLY A 9 -3.48 15.55 18.97
C GLY A 9 -2.81 14.18 18.87
N VAL A 10 -2.98 13.46 17.76
CA VAL A 10 -2.42 12.11 17.56
C VAL A 10 -0.95 12.20 17.16
N ALA A 11 -0.07 11.51 17.90
CA ALA A 11 1.35 11.46 17.57
C ALA A 11 1.61 10.64 16.31
N ALA A 12 2.68 10.96 15.57
CA ALA A 12 3.07 10.23 14.37
C ALA A 12 3.30 8.73 14.62
N SER A 13 3.87 8.37 15.77
CA SER A 13 4.08 6.99 16.21
C SER A 13 2.78 6.21 16.46
N GLN A 14 1.64 6.88 16.54
CA GLN A 14 0.32 6.29 16.67
C GLN A 14 -0.42 6.20 15.33
N LEU A 15 0.25 6.45 14.21
CA LEU A 15 -0.32 6.38 12.87
C LEU A 15 0.32 5.25 12.06
N ARG A 16 -0.51 4.45 11.39
CA ARG A 16 -0.10 3.60 10.27
C ARG A 16 -0.39 4.36 8.98
N ILE A 17 0.65 4.61 8.18
CA ILE A 17 0.59 5.44 6.97
C ILE A 17 1.12 4.64 5.79
N TYR A 18 0.27 4.40 4.79
CA TYR A 18 0.53 3.39 3.77
C TYR A 18 -0.21 3.67 2.46
N LEU A 19 0.22 2.99 1.40
CA LEU A 19 -0.43 2.94 0.10
C LEU A 19 -1.02 1.55 -0.12
N HIS A 20 -2.06 1.45 -0.95
CA HIS A 20 -2.59 0.17 -1.39
C HIS A 20 -1.95 -0.29 -2.71
N TYR A 21 -1.66 -1.59 -2.81
CA TYR A 21 -1.41 -2.28 -4.07
C TYR A 21 -2.23 -3.59 -4.10
N GLN A 22 -3.16 -3.80 -5.03
CA GLN A 22 -3.69 -2.82 -5.98
C GLN A 22 -4.53 -1.73 -5.28
N PRO A 23 -4.48 -0.48 -5.76
CA PRO A 23 -5.33 0.58 -5.24
C PRO A 23 -6.78 0.38 -5.69
N SER A 24 -7.74 0.92 -4.93
CA SER A 24 -9.15 0.90 -5.35
C SER A 24 -9.43 1.84 -6.54
N TYR A 25 -8.57 2.85 -6.76
CA TYR A 25 -8.64 3.76 -7.89
C TYR A 25 -7.23 4.22 -8.30
N TYR A 26 -7.00 4.41 -9.59
CA TYR A 26 -5.67 4.70 -10.17
C TYR A 26 -5.33 6.21 -10.17
N HIS A 27 -5.42 6.81 -8.99
CA HIS A 27 -4.82 8.11 -8.69
C HIS A 27 -4.08 7.95 -7.36
N LEU A 28 -2.81 8.37 -7.30
CA LEU A 28 -1.97 8.14 -6.12
C LEU A 28 -2.62 8.73 -4.87
N HIS A 29 -2.81 7.90 -3.86
CA HIS A 29 -3.38 8.31 -2.57
C HIS A 29 -2.71 7.54 -1.44
N VAL A 30 -2.71 8.17 -0.26
CA VAL A 30 -2.08 7.63 0.95
C VAL A 30 -3.12 7.53 2.05
N HIS A 31 -3.16 6.38 2.71
CA HIS A 31 -3.99 6.13 3.87
C HIS A 31 -3.28 6.60 5.13
N PHE A 32 -3.99 7.35 5.98
CA PHE A 32 -3.59 7.70 7.33
C PHE A 32 -4.60 7.07 8.29
N THR A 33 -4.16 6.13 9.11
CA THR A 33 -5.02 5.41 10.05
C THR A 33 -4.39 5.39 11.44
N ALA A 34 -5.21 5.33 12.49
CA ALA A 34 -4.70 5.09 13.83
C ALA A 34 -4.08 3.69 13.90
N LEU A 35 -2.91 3.55 14.53
CA LEU A 35 -2.19 2.28 14.62
C LEU A 35 -3.01 1.18 15.31
N ALA A 36 -3.82 1.56 16.31
CA ALA A 36 -4.69 0.66 17.05
C ALA A 36 -5.96 0.25 16.27
N TYR A 37 -6.22 0.84 15.11
CA TYR A 37 -7.36 0.49 14.27
C TYR A 37 -6.94 -0.51 13.19
N ASP A 38 -7.63 -1.65 13.16
CA ASP A 38 -7.47 -2.66 12.12
C ASP A 38 -8.32 -2.29 10.90
N ALA A 39 -7.78 -1.34 10.11
CA ALA A 39 -8.47 -0.81 8.95
C ALA A 39 -8.50 -1.85 7.81
N PRO A 40 -9.62 -2.02 7.09
CA PRO A 40 -9.64 -2.88 5.91
C PRO A 40 -8.53 -2.51 4.92
N GLY A 41 -7.71 -3.49 4.56
CA GLY A 41 -6.58 -3.30 3.63
C GLY A 41 -5.28 -2.80 4.25
N CYS A 42 -5.15 -2.74 5.59
CA CYS A 42 -3.88 -2.39 6.24
C CYS A 42 -2.88 -3.55 6.39
N SER A 43 -3.27 -4.76 5.96
CA SER A 43 -2.46 -5.97 6.01
C SER A 43 -1.39 -6.02 4.92
N VAL A 44 -0.36 -6.85 5.12
CA VAL A 44 0.87 -6.89 4.29
C VAL A 44 0.63 -7.24 2.82
N GLU A 45 -0.41 -8.00 2.52
CA GLU A 45 -0.79 -8.39 1.17
C GLU A 45 -1.39 -7.24 0.34
N ARG A 46 -1.55 -6.04 0.93
CA ARG A 46 -2.08 -4.86 0.24
C ARG A 46 -1.40 -3.56 0.63
N ALA A 47 -1.05 -3.38 1.91
CA ALA A 47 -0.50 -2.15 2.43
C ALA A 47 1.03 -2.09 2.29
N HIS A 48 1.52 -1.02 1.67
CA HIS A 48 2.94 -0.66 1.63
C HIS A 48 3.16 0.60 2.46
N LEU A 49 3.97 0.52 3.53
CA LEU A 49 4.23 1.69 4.38
C LEU A 49 4.87 2.82 3.57
N LEU A 50 4.40 4.05 3.77
CA LEU A 50 4.91 5.21 3.02
C LEU A 50 6.41 5.44 3.28
N ALA A 51 6.87 5.23 4.51
CA ALA A 51 8.28 5.36 4.86
C ALA A 51 9.13 4.38 4.04
N ASP A 52 8.77 3.10 4.02
CA ASP A 52 9.45 2.07 3.23
C ASP A 52 9.41 2.38 1.73
N VAL A 53 8.30 2.92 1.22
CA VAL A 53 8.20 3.35 -0.19
C VAL A 53 9.19 4.45 -0.52
N ILE A 54 9.36 5.44 0.37
CA ILE A 54 10.34 6.51 0.21
C ILE A 54 11.76 5.94 0.26
N ASP A 55 12.06 5.07 1.22
CA ASP A 55 13.38 4.47 1.39
C ASP A 55 13.75 3.56 0.21
N ASN A 56 12.78 2.79 -0.30
CA ASN A 56 12.96 1.96 -1.50
C ASN A 56 13.28 2.80 -2.74
N LEU A 57 12.61 3.94 -2.94
CA LEU A 57 12.89 4.85 -4.05
C LEU A 57 14.23 5.59 -3.88
N ALA A 58 14.63 5.89 -2.64
CA ALA A 58 15.93 6.46 -2.36
C ALA A 58 17.06 5.45 -2.64
N LEU A 59 16.81 4.16 -2.43
CA LEU A 59 17.74 3.07 -2.71
C LEU A 59 17.87 2.78 -4.22
N ASP A 60 16.74 2.64 -4.92
CA ASP A 60 16.69 2.49 -6.38
C ASP A 60 15.51 3.28 -6.96
N PRO A 61 15.76 4.34 -7.77
CA PRO A 61 14.71 5.08 -8.44
C PRO A 61 13.80 4.22 -9.34
N MET A 62 14.28 3.02 -9.72
CA MET A 62 13.56 2.04 -10.54
C MET A 62 13.01 0.85 -9.74
N TYR A 63 13.00 0.91 -8.39
CA TYR A 63 12.63 -0.20 -7.51
C TYR A 63 11.26 -0.79 -7.87
N TYR A 64 10.22 0.05 -7.90
CA TYR A 64 8.83 -0.38 -8.10
C TYR A 64 8.50 -0.78 -9.55
N GLN A 65 9.40 -0.51 -10.50
CA GLN A 65 9.30 -0.98 -11.88
C GLN A 65 9.90 -2.39 -12.05
N LYS A 66 10.86 -2.77 -11.22
CA LYS A 66 11.59 -4.05 -11.31
C LYS A 66 11.09 -5.10 -10.32
N GLN A 67 10.68 -4.66 -9.13
CA GLN A 67 10.33 -5.55 -8.03
C GLN A 67 8.97 -6.22 -8.27
N ALA A 68 8.89 -7.52 -7.99
CA ALA A 68 7.62 -8.23 -7.92
C ALA A 68 6.83 -7.78 -6.68
N LEU A 69 5.64 -7.24 -6.89
CA LEU A 69 4.72 -6.84 -5.82
C LEU A 69 3.66 -7.93 -5.64
N SER A 70 3.53 -8.43 -4.42
CA SER A 70 2.50 -9.41 -4.06
C SER A 70 1.19 -8.69 -3.74
N PHE A 71 0.07 -9.23 -4.22
CA PHE A 71 -1.28 -8.71 -3.95
C PHE A 71 -2.32 -9.82 -4.10
N THR A 72 -3.52 -9.57 -3.58
CA THR A 72 -4.66 -10.48 -3.71
C THR A 72 -5.64 -10.02 -4.78
N LEU A 73 -6.32 -10.98 -5.40
CA LEU A 73 -7.43 -10.77 -6.33
C LEU A 73 -8.57 -11.72 -5.97
N ARG A 74 -9.81 -11.35 -6.28
CA ARG A 74 -10.93 -12.29 -6.15
C ARG A 74 -10.86 -13.37 -7.22
N ALA A 75 -11.37 -14.55 -6.91
CA ALA A 75 -11.32 -15.72 -7.79
C ALA A 75 -12.03 -15.50 -9.15
N ASP A 76 -13.01 -14.60 -9.19
CA ASP A 76 -13.79 -14.26 -10.38
C ASP A 76 -13.26 -13.04 -11.15
N GLU A 77 -12.14 -12.45 -10.74
CA GLU A 77 -11.59 -11.27 -11.42
C GLU A 77 -10.88 -11.62 -12.73
N ALA A 78 -11.23 -10.88 -13.79
CA ALA A 78 -10.63 -11.05 -15.11
C ALA A 78 -9.10 -10.87 -15.09
N LEU A 79 -8.58 -10.01 -14.20
CA LEU A 79 -7.14 -9.80 -14.05
C LEU A 79 -6.44 -11.09 -13.59
N LEU A 80 -7.02 -11.84 -12.65
CA LEU A 80 -6.44 -13.10 -12.17
C LEU A 80 -6.31 -14.11 -13.32
N LYS A 81 -7.35 -14.23 -14.15
CA LYS A 81 -7.33 -15.05 -15.36
C LYS A 81 -6.19 -14.66 -16.30
N ARG A 82 -5.93 -13.37 -16.49
CA ARG A 82 -4.79 -12.89 -17.31
C ARG A 82 -3.43 -13.31 -16.75
N PHE A 83 -3.26 -13.29 -15.43
CA PHE A 83 -2.02 -13.76 -14.80
C PHE A 83 -1.82 -15.27 -14.99
N GLN A 84 -2.88 -16.08 -14.87
CA GLN A 84 -2.84 -17.52 -15.12
C GLN A 84 -2.51 -17.84 -16.59
N GLU A 85 -3.17 -17.18 -17.54
CA GLU A 85 -2.89 -17.32 -18.99
C GLU A 85 -1.42 -16.98 -19.34
N ALA A 86 -0.82 -16.06 -18.59
CA ALA A 86 0.58 -15.66 -18.74
C ALA A 86 1.58 -16.55 -17.98
N GLY A 87 1.13 -17.61 -17.29
CA GLY A 87 1.98 -18.50 -16.50
C GLY A 87 2.65 -17.80 -15.31
N ARG A 88 2.01 -16.77 -14.75
CA ARG A 88 2.50 -15.96 -13.62
C ARG A 88 1.87 -16.35 -12.28
N VAL A 89 1.00 -17.36 -12.30
CA VAL A 89 0.33 -18.01 -11.17
C VAL A 89 0.35 -19.52 -11.44
#